data_AF-A0A673NPJ2-F1
#
_entry.id   AF-A0A673NPJ2-F1
#
_cell.length_a   1.000
_cell.length_b   1.000
_cell.length_c   1.000
_cell.angle_alpha   90.00
_cell.angle_beta   90.00
_cell.angle_gamma   90.00
#
_symmetry.space_group_name_H-M   'P 1'
#
loop_
_entity.id
_entity.type
_entity.pdbx_description
1 polymer ?
#
loop_
_entity_poly.entity_id
_entity_poly.type
_entity_poly.pdbx_seq_one_letter_code
_entity_poly.pdbx_strand_id
1 'polypeptide(L)'
;GNCAILKPSEISRATEKLLAVLIPECYAVICGDAEETKTLMENRFDHIFYTGSQSVARCILQAAAVNLTPVTLELGGKCPSAAKRLVWAKFFNAGQSCVAPDYVLCTAETRDMLLPHMKEALESFYGSEPQQSQDMGRIVTNRHWDRLVELLKKSKGKIIGGESDRVQSDPLMQEIFGPILPILSIKSLDDGINFINEREKPLALYAFSDESQVRKEKTKRTSSGGVGKAECASGMVNYHGHWGFETFSLILPPPL
;
A
#
# COMPACT_ATOMS: atom_id res chain seq x y z
N GLY A 1 30.43 -3.75 6.23
CA GLY A 1 31.31 -3.53 5.05
C GLY A 1 31.44 -4.82 4.30
N ASN A 2 30.33 -5.30 3.75
CA ASN A 2 30.23 -6.62 3.16
C ASN A 2 30.62 -6.58 1.69
N CYS A 3 31.08 -7.72 1.17
CA CYS A 3 30.98 -7.99 -0.26
C CYS A 3 29.51 -8.23 -0.62
N ALA A 4 29.10 -7.87 -1.83
CA ALA A 4 27.73 -8.08 -2.28
C ALA A 4 27.69 -8.59 -3.72
N ILE A 5 26.72 -9.47 -3.97
CA ILE A 5 26.32 -9.91 -5.30
C ILE A 5 24.92 -9.39 -5.56
N LEU A 6 24.74 -8.66 -6.66
CA LEU A 6 23.44 -8.19 -7.10
C LEU A 6 22.91 -9.15 -8.16
N LYS A 7 21.67 -9.62 -7.98
CA LYS A 7 20.91 -10.36 -9.01
C LYS A 7 19.71 -9.50 -9.44
N PRO A 8 19.83 -8.68 -10.50
CA PRO A 8 18.71 -7.89 -11.00
C PRO A 8 17.61 -8.78 -11.58
N SER A 9 16.39 -8.24 -11.70
CA SER A 9 15.29 -8.98 -12.33
C SER A 9 15.43 -8.99 -13.86
N GLU A 10 15.40 -10.19 -14.42
CA GLU A 10 15.39 -10.49 -15.86
C GLU A 10 14.15 -9.95 -16.60
N ILE A 11 13.12 -9.54 -15.85
CA ILE A 11 11.92 -8.88 -16.40
C ILE A 11 12.28 -7.45 -16.83
N SER A 12 13.24 -6.81 -16.16
CA SER A 12 13.69 -5.44 -16.44
C SER A 12 15.05 -5.43 -17.15
N ARG A 13 15.13 -6.13 -18.29
CA ARG A 13 16.40 -6.42 -19.01
C ARG A 13 17.28 -5.21 -19.31
N ALA A 14 16.68 -4.06 -19.62
CA ALA A 14 17.45 -2.84 -19.90
C ALA A 14 18.20 -2.36 -18.65
N THR A 15 17.53 -2.38 -17.50
CA THR A 15 18.10 -2.02 -16.21
C THR A 15 19.13 -3.03 -15.74
N GLU A 16 18.84 -4.33 -15.88
CA GLU A 16 19.78 -5.42 -15.58
C GLU A 16 21.12 -5.24 -16.31
N LYS A 17 21.07 -5.03 -17.64
CA LYS A 17 22.26 -4.78 -18.45
C LYS A 17 23.00 -3.50 -18.04
N LEU A 18 22.26 -2.44 -17.72
CA LEU A 18 22.87 -1.18 -17.30
C LEU A 18 23.59 -1.34 -15.95
N LEU A 19 23.00 -2.04 -14.99
CA LEU A 19 23.61 -2.31 -13.68
C LEU A 19 24.89 -3.14 -13.82
N ALA A 20 24.91 -4.13 -14.71
CA ALA A 20 26.11 -4.93 -14.97
C ALA A 20 27.29 -4.10 -15.49
N VAL A 21 27.04 -2.93 -16.09
CA VAL A 21 28.08 -2.02 -16.59
C VAL A 21 28.45 -0.94 -15.57
N LEU A 22 27.48 -0.42 -14.82
CA LEU A 22 27.68 0.74 -13.95
C LEU A 22 28.16 0.40 -12.54
N ILE A 23 27.86 -0.81 -12.05
CA ILE A 23 28.26 -1.21 -10.70
C ILE A 23 29.79 -1.43 -10.67
N PRO A 24 30.52 -0.81 -9.73
CA PRO A 24 31.98 -0.96 -9.67
C PRO A 24 32.41 -2.41 -9.45
N GLU A 25 33.60 -2.76 -9.95
CA GLU A 25 34.16 -4.14 -9.89
C GLU A 25 34.33 -4.71 -8.47
N CYS A 26 34.26 -3.87 -7.43
CA CYS A 26 34.26 -4.34 -6.04
C CYS A 26 32.95 -5.03 -5.61
N TYR A 27 31.91 -5.03 -6.47
CA TYR A 27 30.68 -5.79 -6.31
C TYR A 27 30.39 -6.62 -7.57
N ALA A 28 29.82 -7.81 -7.41
CA ALA A 28 29.45 -8.64 -8.54
C ALA A 28 28.00 -8.40 -8.96
N VAL A 29 27.73 -8.41 -10.26
CA VAL A 29 26.36 -8.40 -10.81
C VAL A 29 26.17 -9.68 -11.63
N ILE A 30 25.19 -10.50 -11.24
CA ILE A 30 24.85 -11.74 -11.94
C ILE A 30 23.50 -11.53 -12.63
N CYS A 31 23.53 -11.55 -13.96
CA CYS A 31 22.34 -11.49 -14.80
C CYS A 31 21.87 -12.90 -15.14
N GLY A 32 20.56 -13.11 -15.28
CA GLY A 32 20.01 -14.43 -15.57
C GLY A 32 18.59 -14.58 -15.05
N ASP A 33 17.93 -15.67 -15.41
CA ASP A 33 16.55 -15.93 -15.07
C ASP A 33 16.42 -16.82 -13.81
N ALA A 34 15.38 -17.64 -13.74
CA ALA A 34 15.10 -18.50 -12.61
C ALA A 34 16.17 -19.59 -12.43
N GLU A 35 16.72 -20.15 -13.52
CA GLU A 35 17.72 -21.21 -13.42
C GLU A 35 19.06 -20.68 -12.90
N GLU A 36 19.55 -19.54 -13.42
CA GLU A 36 20.75 -18.91 -12.85
C GLU A 36 20.54 -18.48 -11.40
N THR A 37 19.34 -18.01 -11.04
CA THR A 37 19.01 -17.68 -9.65
C THR A 37 19.10 -18.93 -8.77
N LYS A 38 18.59 -20.07 -9.24
CA LYS A 38 18.65 -21.32 -8.50
C LYS A 38 20.09 -21.80 -8.30
N THR A 39 20.90 -21.79 -9.36
CA THR A 39 22.33 -22.11 -9.27
C THR A 39 23.08 -21.14 -8.36
N LEU A 40 22.77 -19.85 -8.40
CA LEU A 40 23.34 -18.87 -7.48
C LEU A 40 23.05 -19.25 -6.02
N MET A 41 21.81 -19.65 -5.74
CA MET A 41 21.34 -20.03 -4.41
C MET A 41 21.88 -21.37 -3.88
N GLU A 42 22.59 -22.15 -4.69
CA GLU A 42 23.34 -23.33 -4.22
C GLU A 42 24.63 -22.94 -3.47
N ASN A 43 25.07 -21.68 -3.60
CA ASN A 43 26.26 -21.17 -2.94
C ASN A 43 25.95 -20.68 -1.52
N ARG A 44 26.99 -20.62 -0.69
CA ARG A 44 26.88 -20.13 0.68
C ARG A 44 26.99 -18.61 0.73
N PHE A 45 26.00 -17.98 1.38
CA PHE A 45 25.99 -16.55 1.71
C PHE A 45 25.90 -16.35 3.22
N ASP A 46 26.42 -15.22 3.69
CA ASP A 46 26.29 -14.82 5.10
C ASP A 46 24.96 -14.10 5.37
N HIS A 47 24.33 -13.54 4.33
CA HIS A 47 22.98 -12.97 4.38
C HIS A 47 22.36 -12.95 2.99
N ILE A 48 21.05 -13.18 2.87
CA ILE A 48 20.31 -13.07 1.60
C ILE A 48 19.20 -12.03 1.71
N PHE A 49 19.19 -11.05 0.81
CA PHE A 49 18.14 -10.04 0.69
C PHE A 49 17.30 -10.30 -0.56
N TYR A 50 15.99 -10.44 -0.40
CA TYR A 50 15.08 -10.72 -1.51
C TYR A 50 13.84 -9.82 -1.48
N THR A 51 13.51 -9.24 -2.64
CA THR A 51 12.26 -8.50 -2.87
C THR A 51 11.46 -9.20 -3.95
N GLY A 52 10.19 -9.54 -3.65
CA GLY A 52 9.30 -10.11 -4.65
C GLY A 52 8.14 -10.93 -4.08
N SER A 53 7.74 -11.99 -4.78
CA SER A 53 6.56 -12.76 -4.38
C SER A 53 6.81 -13.66 -3.17
N GLN A 54 5.75 -13.93 -2.39
CA GLN A 54 5.81 -14.91 -1.30
C GLN A 54 6.15 -16.34 -1.78
N SER A 55 5.77 -16.69 -3.01
CA SER A 55 6.05 -18.03 -3.56
C SER A 55 7.55 -18.25 -3.72
N VAL A 56 8.25 -17.29 -4.35
CA VAL A 56 9.69 -17.36 -4.55
C VAL A 56 10.44 -17.14 -3.23
N ALA A 57 9.93 -16.29 -2.34
CA ALA A 57 10.51 -16.11 -1.01
C ALA A 57 10.58 -17.40 -0.19
N ARG A 58 9.57 -18.28 -0.32
CA ARG A 58 9.61 -19.62 0.29
C ARG A 58 10.73 -20.47 -0.29
N CYS A 59 10.98 -20.41 -1.59
CA CYS A 59 12.10 -21.10 -2.22
C CYS A 59 13.45 -20.54 -1.75
N ILE A 60 13.58 -19.21 -1.64
CA ILE A 60 14.78 -18.54 -1.10
C ILE A 60 15.04 -18.98 0.34
N LEU A 61 14.00 -19.00 1.18
CA LEU A 61 14.09 -19.51 2.56
C LEU A 61 14.54 -20.97 2.62
N GLN A 62 14.01 -21.82 1.75
CA GLN A 62 14.39 -23.23 1.69
C GLN A 62 15.87 -23.41 1.30
N ALA A 63 16.36 -22.65 0.32
CA ALA A 63 17.75 -22.68 -0.08
C ALA A 63 18.67 -22.12 1.03
N ALA A 64 18.29 -21.01 1.65
CA ALA A 64 19.02 -20.39 2.75
C ALA A 64 19.16 -21.32 3.98
N ALA A 65 18.14 -22.14 4.24
CA ALA A 65 18.11 -23.05 5.37
C ALA A 65 19.24 -24.09 5.34
N VAL A 66 19.71 -24.50 4.16
CA VAL A 66 20.82 -25.47 4.01
C VAL A 66 22.09 -24.97 4.69
N ASN A 67 22.34 -23.66 4.62
CA ASN A 67 23.53 -23.01 5.19
C ASN A 67 23.24 -22.25 6.49
N LEU A 68 22.01 -22.34 7.01
CA LEU A 68 21.51 -21.52 8.13
C LEU A 68 21.71 -20.00 7.88
N THR A 69 21.59 -19.58 6.62
CA THR A 69 21.82 -18.20 6.24
C THR A 69 20.63 -17.31 6.64
N PRO A 70 20.84 -16.21 7.36
CA PRO A 70 19.77 -15.25 7.65
C PRO A 70 19.25 -14.61 6.36
N VAL A 71 17.93 -14.32 6.35
CA VAL A 71 17.26 -13.71 5.21
C VAL A 71 16.51 -12.43 5.58
N THR A 72 16.52 -11.45 4.68
CA THR A 72 15.60 -10.30 4.68
C THR A 72 14.67 -10.45 3.50
N LEU A 73 13.37 -10.40 3.75
CA LEU A 73 12.34 -10.67 2.74
C LEU A 73 11.38 -9.49 2.64
N GLU A 74 11.40 -8.78 1.52
CA GLU A 74 10.49 -7.71 1.18
C GLU A 74 9.39 -8.25 0.24
N LEU A 75 8.26 -8.68 0.82
CA LEU A 75 7.19 -9.35 0.09
C LEU A 75 5.94 -8.46 0.02
N GLY A 76 4.86 -8.96 -0.58
CA GLY A 76 3.51 -8.38 -0.47
C GLY A 76 2.62 -9.14 0.51
N GLY A 77 1.57 -8.51 1.06
CA GLY A 77 0.63 -9.11 2.03
C GLY A 77 -0.32 -8.09 2.74
N LYS A 78 -1.44 -8.58 3.32
CA LYS A 78 -2.59 -7.77 3.83
C LYS A 78 -2.17 -6.75 4.90
N CYS A 79 -2.44 -5.45 4.67
CA CYS A 79 -1.62 -4.36 5.22
C CYS A 79 -2.38 -3.23 5.98
N PRO A 80 -1.94 -2.87 7.21
CA PRO A 80 -2.29 -1.62 7.92
C PRO A 80 -1.85 -0.32 7.20
N SER A 81 -0.90 -0.39 6.25
CA SER A 81 -0.46 0.77 5.43
C SER A 81 -1.58 1.33 4.54
N ALA A 82 -2.63 0.55 4.29
CA ALA A 82 -3.79 0.99 3.54
C ALA A 82 -4.47 2.18 4.23
N ALA A 83 -4.61 2.15 5.56
CA ALA A 83 -5.24 3.21 6.34
C ALA A 83 -4.48 4.53 6.22
N LYS A 84 -3.16 4.52 6.45
CA LYS A 84 -2.31 5.71 6.39
C LYS A 84 -2.28 6.33 4.99
N ARG A 85 -2.21 5.50 3.94
CA ARG A 85 -2.25 5.97 2.54
C ARG A 85 -3.62 6.49 2.14
N LEU A 86 -4.69 5.81 2.57
CA LEU A 86 -6.05 6.25 2.34
C LEU A 86 -6.31 7.60 3.01
N VAL A 87 -5.88 7.76 4.26
CA VAL A 87 -5.98 9.03 4.99
C VAL A 87 -5.17 10.11 4.28
N TRP A 88 -3.91 9.85 3.93
CA TRP A 88 -3.12 10.84 3.18
C TRP A 88 -3.80 11.26 1.87
N ALA A 89 -4.22 10.29 1.05
CA ALA A 89 -4.83 10.54 -0.25
C ALA A 89 -6.18 11.26 -0.13
N LYS A 90 -6.95 11.00 0.93
CA LYS A 90 -8.24 11.64 1.17
C LYS A 90 -8.11 13.04 1.74
N PHE A 91 -7.23 13.24 2.72
CA PHE A 91 -7.21 14.45 3.53
C PHE A 91 -6.17 15.47 3.08
N PHE A 92 -5.27 15.10 2.14
CA PHE A 92 -4.45 16.06 1.41
C PHE A 92 -5.34 17.12 0.74
N ASN A 93 -4.93 18.40 0.84
CA ASN A 93 -5.70 19.56 0.38
C ASN A 93 -7.15 19.59 0.91
N ALA A 94 -7.39 19.05 2.12
CA ALA A 94 -8.72 18.85 2.70
C ALA A 94 -9.67 18.06 1.76
N GLY A 95 -9.14 17.12 0.96
CA GLY A 95 -9.92 16.30 0.03
C GLY A 95 -10.45 17.02 -1.20
N GLN A 96 -10.00 18.24 -1.46
CA GLN A 96 -10.32 19.01 -2.66
C GLN A 96 -9.39 18.60 -3.81
N SER A 97 -9.55 17.35 -4.26
CA SER A 97 -8.78 16.77 -5.36
C SER A 97 -9.67 15.84 -6.17
N CYS A 98 -9.62 15.96 -7.50
CA CYS A 98 -10.41 15.13 -8.43
C CYS A 98 -10.01 13.65 -8.42
N VAL A 99 -8.87 13.31 -7.81
CA VAL A 99 -8.38 11.93 -7.65
C VAL A 99 -8.37 11.48 -6.19
N ALA A 100 -8.88 12.30 -5.27
CA ALA A 100 -9.05 11.88 -3.87
C ALA A 100 -10.01 10.68 -3.82
N PRO A 101 -9.77 9.69 -2.95
CA PRO A 101 -10.73 8.63 -2.70
C PRO A 101 -12.07 9.24 -2.26
N ASP A 102 -13.11 9.07 -3.06
CA ASP A 102 -14.41 9.67 -2.75
C ASP A 102 -15.17 8.82 -1.72
N TYR A 103 -15.11 7.49 -1.85
CA TYR A 103 -15.65 6.51 -0.92
C TYR A 103 -14.77 5.23 -0.86
N VAL A 104 -14.98 4.40 0.16
CA VAL A 104 -14.36 3.08 0.30
C VAL A 104 -15.42 1.99 0.21
N LEU A 105 -15.16 0.95 -0.59
CA LEU A 105 -15.91 -0.31 -0.56
C LEU A 105 -15.05 -1.38 0.11
N CYS A 106 -15.54 -2.02 1.16
CA CYS A 106 -14.83 -3.10 1.84
C CYS A 106 -15.82 -4.04 2.55
N THR A 107 -15.38 -5.21 3.03
CA THR A 107 -16.26 -6.05 3.85
C THR A 107 -16.50 -5.42 5.23
N ALA A 108 -17.56 -5.84 5.94
CA ALA A 108 -17.83 -5.33 7.29
C ALA A 108 -16.65 -5.58 8.24
N GLU A 109 -16.02 -6.75 8.14
CA GLU A 109 -14.85 -7.11 8.93
C GLU A 109 -13.65 -6.21 8.58
N THR A 110 -13.46 -5.92 7.29
CA THR A 110 -12.38 -5.02 6.84
C THR A 110 -12.62 -3.59 7.33
N ARG A 111 -13.87 -3.10 7.29
CA ARG A 111 -14.26 -1.80 7.83
C ARG A 111 -13.89 -1.70 9.30
N ASP A 112 -14.26 -2.70 10.10
CA ASP A 112 -14.07 -2.67 11.55
C ASP A 112 -12.58 -2.73 11.93
N MET A 113 -11.75 -3.41 11.12
CA MET A 113 -10.28 -3.37 11.26
C MET A 113 -9.66 -2.06 10.75
N LEU A 114 -10.22 -1.44 9.72
CA LEU A 114 -9.65 -0.27 9.06
C LEU A 114 -9.82 1.02 9.90
N LEU A 115 -10.97 1.15 10.55
CA LEU A 115 -11.37 2.38 11.26
C LEU A 115 -10.39 2.81 12.37
N PRO A 116 -9.92 1.92 13.28
CA PRO A 116 -8.94 2.31 14.30
C PRO A 116 -7.65 2.85 13.70
N HIS A 117 -7.12 2.18 12.67
CA HIS A 117 -5.87 2.59 12.00
C HIS A 117 -6.02 3.90 11.22
N MET A 118 -7.20 4.18 10.65
CA MET A 118 -7.48 5.47 10.04
C MET A 118 -7.49 6.60 11.07
N LYS A 119 -8.07 6.36 12.25
CA LYS A 119 -8.08 7.32 13.35
C LYS A 119 -6.65 7.62 13.82
N GLU A 120 -5.85 6.60 14.06
CA GLU A 120 -4.44 6.73 14.42
C GLU A 120 -3.64 7.52 13.37
N ALA A 121 -3.89 7.26 12.07
CA ALA A 121 -3.22 7.98 11.00
C ALA A 121 -3.62 9.46 10.93
N LEU A 122 -4.91 9.78 11.15
CA LEU A 122 -5.39 11.16 11.20
C LEU A 122 -4.76 11.94 12.35
N GLU A 123 -4.75 11.36 13.56
CA GLU A 123 -4.13 11.97 14.73
C GLU A 123 -2.61 12.12 14.53
N SER A 124 -1.95 11.15 13.89
CA SER A 124 -0.53 11.22 13.57
C SER A 124 -0.19 12.34 12.56
N PHE A 125 -1.08 12.67 11.64
CA PHE A 125 -0.84 13.68 10.61
C PHE A 125 -1.22 15.09 11.04
N TYR A 126 -2.31 15.23 11.80
CA TYR A 126 -2.90 16.53 12.07
C TYR A 126 -3.02 16.83 13.57
N GLY A 127 -2.55 15.93 14.44
CA GLY A 127 -2.69 16.04 15.89
C GLY A 127 -4.10 15.76 16.38
N SER A 128 -4.29 15.89 17.69
CA SER A 128 -5.60 15.77 18.35
C SER A 128 -6.55 16.93 18.03
N GLU A 129 -6.01 18.06 17.56
CA GLU A 129 -6.77 19.24 17.13
C GLU A 129 -6.45 19.59 15.67
N PRO A 130 -7.03 18.87 14.68
CA PRO A 130 -6.71 19.07 13.26
C PRO A 130 -6.93 20.51 12.75
N GLN A 131 -7.77 21.29 13.41
CA GLN A 131 -8.00 22.70 13.06
C GLN A 131 -6.78 23.59 13.32
N GLN A 132 -5.92 23.22 14.27
CA GLN A 132 -4.69 23.94 14.59
C GLN A 132 -3.49 23.45 13.76
N SER A 133 -3.61 22.30 13.08
CA SER A 133 -2.55 21.78 12.21
C SER A 133 -2.30 22.73 11.03
N GLN A 134 -1.02 23.05 10.82
CA GLN A 134 -0.55 23.83 9.67
C GLN A 134 -0.64 23.03 8.36
N ASP A 135 -0.66 21.70 8.45
CA ASP A 135 -0.70 20.79 7.31
C ASP A 135 -2.14 20.48 6.86
N MET A 136 -3.15 20.86 7.66
CA MET A 136 -4.55 20.71 7.30
C MET A 136 -5.00 21.88 6.42
N GLY A 137 -5.44 21.57 5.20
CA GLY A 137 -6.00 22.55 4.28
C GLY A 137 -7.29 23.21 4.78
N ARG A 138 -7.81 24.16 4.00
CA ARG A 138 -9.11 24.80 4.24
C ARG A 138 -9.99 24.68 3.01
N ILE A 139 -11.30 24.60 3.23
CA ILE A 139 -12.26 24.60 2.14
C ILE A 139 -12.22 25.95 1.45
N VAL A 140 -12.15 25.92 0.11
CA VAL A 140 -11.84 27.07 -0.73
C VAL A 140 -12.80 28.25 -0.55
N THR A 141 -14.09 28.00 -0.29
CA THR A 141 -15.08 29.05 -0.01
C THR A 141 -16.18 28.59 0.95
N ASN A 142 -16.86 29.55 1.60
CA ASN A 142 -18.01 29.27 2.48
C ASN A 142 -19.12 28.48 1.77
N ARG A 143 -19.38 28.75 0.48
CA ARG A 143 -20.36 27.99 -0.31
C ARG A 143 -20.03 26.50 -0.35
N HIS A 144 -18.75 26.14 -0.53
CA HIS A 144 -18.33 24.73 -0.55
C HIS A 144 -18.38 24.10 0.84
N TRP A 145 -18.07 24.89 1.87
CA TRP A 145 -18.21 24.47 3.27
C TRP A 145 -19.67 24.14 3.61
N ASP A 146 -20.60 25.04 3.31
CA ASP A 146 -22.02 24.87 3.59
C ASP A 146 -22.60 23.65 2.88
N ARG A 147 -22.18 23.40 1.63
CA ARG A 147 -22.54 22.18 0.89
C ARG A 147 -22.07 20.92 1.62
N LEU A 148 -20.82 20.87 2.08
CA LEU A 148 -20.28 19.71 2.81
C LEU A 148 -21.03 19.46 4.14
N VAL A 149 -21.33 20.53 4.87
CA VAL A 149 -22.11 20.47 6.11
C VAL A 149 -23.54 19.95 5.83
N GLU A 150 -24.16 20.40 4.74
CA GLU A 150 -25.49 19.94 4.34
C GLU A 150 -25.49 18.45 3.93
N LEU A 151 -24.45 17.99 3.23
CA LEU A 151 -24.27 16.58 2.89
C LEU A 151 -24.20 15.71 4.15
N LEU A 152 -23.40 16.12 5.15
CA LEU A 152 -23.32 15.41 6.44
C LEU A 152 -24.66 15.39 7.18
N LYS A 153 -25.41 16.49 7.19
CA LYS A 153 -26.72 16.56 7.85
C LYS A 153 -27.76 15.64 7.23
N LYS A 154 -27.70 15.42 5.91
CA LYS A 154 -28.64 14.57 5.19
C LYS A 154 -28.23 13.09 5.15
N SER A 155 -26.98 12.78 5.48
CA SER A 155 -26.47 11.42 5.54
C SER A 155 -27.19 10.61 6.61
N LYS A 156 -27.49 9.35 6.28
CA LYS A 156 -28.08 8.37 7.23
C LYS A 156 -27.08 7.33 7.70
N GLY A 157 -25.84 7.37 7.20
CA GLY A 157 -24.70 6.67 7.77
C GLY A 157 -24.58 7.01 9.25
N LYS A 158 -24.52 6.04 10.18
CA LYS A 158 -23.97 6.40 11.51
C LYS A 158 -22.46 6.63 11.23
N ILE A 159 -22.02 7.86 11.46
CA ILE A 159 -20.71 8.42 11.11
C ILE A 159 -19.71 7.96 12.15
N ILE A 160 -18.93 6.88 12.05
CA ILE A 160 -18.13 6.41 13.21
C ILE A 160 -17.37 7.59 13.83
N GLY A 161 -17.81 8.15 14.98
CA GLY A 161 -18.96 7.83 15.90
C GLY A 161 -20.43 7.57 15.41
N GLY A 162 -20.77 6.30 15.08
CA GLY A 162 -21.57 5.93 13.89
C GLY A 162 -21.76 4.43 13.48
N GLU A 163 -22.67 3.98 12.60
CA GLU A 163 -22.94 2.71 11.83
C GLU A 163 -24.30 2.90 11.12
N SER A 164 -24.42 2.70 9.81
CA SER A 164 -25.74 2.39 9.21
C SER A 164 -25.56 1.55 7.97
N ASP A 165 -26.52 0.64 7.75
CA ASP A 165 -26.39 -0.50 6.85
C ASP A 165 -26.94 -0.30 5.43
N ARG A 166 -27.38 0.90 5.03
CA ARG A 166 -27.90 1.11 3.65
C ARG A 166 -27.65 2.53 3.14
N VAL A 167 -26.85 2.64 2.06
CA VAL A 167 -26.34 3.93 1.53
C VAL A 167 -26.52 4.03 -0.01
N GLN A 168 -27.44 3.26 -0.61
CA GLN A 168 -27.66 3.34 -2.07
C GLN A 168 -28.21 4.71 -2.53
N SER A 169 -28.83 5.48 -1.63
CA SER A 169 -29.44 6.80 -1.89
C SER A 169 -28.93 7.91 -0.98
N ASP A 170 -27.76 7.72 -0.36
CA ASP A 170 -27.19 8.75 0.51
C ASP A 170 -26.62 9.92 -0.32
N PRO A 171 -26.89 11.18 0.06
CA PRO A 171 -26.31 12.34 -0.61
C PRO A 171 -24.77 12.32 -0.70
N LEU A 172 -24.08 11.60 0.19
CA LEU A 172 -22.63 11.41 0.15
C LEU A 172 -22.13 10.54 -1.01
N MET A 173 -23.02 9.97 -1.84
CA MET A 173 -22.65 9.23 -3.05
C MET A 173 -22.42 10.13 -4.27
N GLN A 174 -22.51 11.44 -4.10
CA GLN A 174 -22.12 12.45 -5.07
C GLN A 174 -20.65 12.85 -4.84
N GLU A 175 -20.00 13.48 -5.82
CA GLU A 175 -18.64 13.99 -5.63
C GLU A 175 -18.53 14.88 -4.38
N ILE A 176 -17.71 14.42 -3.43
CA ILE A 176 -17.61 15.06 -2.13
C ILE A 176 -16.70 16.27 -2.20
N PHE A 177 -15.54 16.18 -2.84
CA PHE A 177 -14.56 17.28 -2.95
C PHE A 177 -14.30 18.00 -1.60
N GLY A 178 -14.05 17.20 -0.56
CA GLY A 178 -13.92 17.64 0.83
C GLY A 178 -13.50 16.51 1.77
N PRO A 179 -13.23 16.80 3.05
CA PRO A 179 -12.61 15.86 3.99
C PRO A 179 -13.64 14.92 4.63
N ILE A 180 -14.52 14.31 3.83
CA ILE A 180 -15.53 13.33 4.26
C ILE A 180 -15.31 12.04 3.47
N LEU A 181 -15.13 10.90 4.14
CA LEU A 181 -14.91 9.61 3.48
C LEU A 181 -15.97 8.59 3.92
N PRO A 182 -17.00 8.33 3.11
CA PRO A 182 -17.95 7.24 3.33
C PRO A 182 -17.24 5.89 3.21
N ILE A 183 -17.53 4.98 4.14
CA ILE A 183 -17.09 3.58 4.09
C ILE A 183 -18.33 2.70 3.99
N LEU A 184 -18.41 1.95 2.90
CA LEU A 184 -19.55 1.15 2.50
C LEU A 184 -19.18 -0.33 2.62
N SER A 185 -20.03 -1.09 3.31
CA SER A 185 -19.87 -2.53 3.42
C SER A 185 -20.41 -3.23 2.18
N ILE A 186 -19.58 -4.07 1.55
CA ILE A 186 -19.93 -4.98 0.45
C ILE A 186 -19.77 -6.43 0.92
N LYS A 187 -20.54 -7.37 0.37
CA LYS A 187 -20.43 -8.79 0.76
C LYS A 187 -19.38 -9.53 -0.06
N SER A 188 -19.12 -9.07 -1.29
CA SER A 188 -18.19 -9.71 -2.21
C SER A 188 -17.52 -8.71 -3.16
N LEU A 189 -16.45 -9.13 -3.81
CA LEU A 189 -15.82 -8.37 -4.89
C LEU A 189 -16.80 -8.08 -6.03
N ASP A 190 -17.66 -9.06 -6.36
CA ASP A 190 -18.67 -8.91 -7.41
C ASP A 190 -19.68 -7.81 -7.08
N ASP A 191 -20.14 -7.74 -5.83
CA ASP A 191 -21.01 -6.66 -5.37
C ASP A 191 -20.32 -5.29 -5.55
N GLY A 192 -19.03 -5.21 -5.20
CA GLY A 192 -18.25 -3.97 -5.34
C GLY A 192 -18.07 -3.56 -6.82
N ILE A 193 -17.80 -4.53 -7.70
CA ILE A 193 -17.68 -4.28 -9.15
C ILE A 193 -19.02 -3.83 -9.73
N ASN A 194 -20.11 -4.49 -9.38
CA ASN A 194 -21.46 -4.11 -9.83
C ASN A 194 -21.81 -2.70 -9.33
N PHE A 195 -21.52 -2.41 -8.07
CA PHE A 195 -21.72 -1.08 -7.49
C PHE A 195 -20.97 0.02 -8.27
N ILE A 196 -19.73 -0.22 -8.68
CA ILE A 196 -18.96 0.72 -9.50
C ILE A 196 -19.58 0.88 -10.88
N ASN A 197 -19.96 -0.22 -11.53
CA ASN A 197 -20.46 -0.22 -12.90
C ASN A 197 -21.88 0.34 -13.06
N GLU A 198 -22.67 0.38 -11.99
CA GLU A 198 -23.99 1.04 -11.96
C GLU A 198 -23.90 2.58 -11.97
N ARG A 199 -22.69 3.15 -11.89
CA ARG A 199 -22.43 4.59 -11.79
C ARG A 199 -21.60 5.08 -12.98
N GLU A 200 -21.50 6.39 -13.11
CA GLU A 200 -20.60 6.99 -14.09
C GLU A 200 -19.15 6.60 -13.83
N LYS A 201 -18.36 6.55 -14.91
CA LYS A 201 -16.96 6.10 -14.86
C LYS A 201 -16.12 7.11 -14.06
N PRO A 202 -15.46 6.70 -12.97
CA PRO A 202 -14.66 7.61 -12.17
C PRO A 202 -13.35 7.99 -12.85
N LEU A 203 -12.77 9.12 -12.47
CA LEU A 203 -11.45 9.52 -12.94
C LEU A 203 -10.36 8.58 -12.42
N ALA A 204 -10.43 8.17 -11.15
CA ALA A 204 -9.47 7.27 -10.53
C ALA A 204 -10.18 6.13 -9.80
N LEU A 205 -9.62 4.92 -9.92
CA LEU A 205 -10.06 3.77 -9.14
C LEU A 205 -8.86 3.14 -8.43
N TYR A 206 -8.97 2.95 -7.11
CA TYR A 206 -7.93 2.34 -6.27
C TYR A 206 -8.35 0.94 -5.80
N ALA A 207 -7.39 0.07 -5.51
CA ALA A 207 -7.67 -1.24 -4.92
C ALA A 207 -6.54 -1.63 -3.98
N PHE A 208 -6.89 -1.85 -2.72
CA PHE A 208 -5.99 -2.33 -1.68
C PHE A 208 -6.31 -3.80 -1.46
N SER A 209 -5.46 -4.68 -1.98
CA SER A 209 -5.56 -6.12 -1.80
C SER A 209 -4.24 -6.76 -2.17
N ASP A 210 -3.91 -7.87 -1.55
CA ASP A 210 -2.66 -8.63 -1.77
C ASP A 210 -2.85 -9.75 -2.78
N GLU A 211 -4.10 -10.13 -2.97
CA GLU A 211 -4.50 -11.03 -4.01
C GLU A 211 -4.39 -10.32 -5.35
N SER A 212 -3.35 -10.70 -6.11
CA SER A 212 -3.12 -10.15 -7.45
C SER A 212 -4.35 -10.34 -8.35
N GLN A 213 -5.15 -11.38 -8.12
CA GLN A 213 -6.37 -11.65 -8.85
C GLN A 213 -7.43 -10.58 -8.58
N VAL A 214 -7.64 -10.13 -7.34
CA VAL A 214 -8.57 -9.04 -7.02
C VAL A 214 -8.19 -7.75 -7.77
N ARG A 215 -6.88 -7.43 -7.80
CA ARG A 215 -6.37 -6.26 -8.53
C ARG A 215 -6.57 -6.37 -10.05
N LYS A 216 -6.39 -7.57 -10.61
CA LYS A 216 -6.61 -7.87 -12.03
C LYS A 216 -8.09 -7.82 -12.41
N GLU A 217 -8.95 -8.49 -11.63
CA GLU A 217 -10.38 -8.58 -11.90
C GLU A 217 -11.05 -7.20 -11.85
N LYS A 218 -10.69 -6.34 -10.89
CA LYS A 218 -11.12 -4.93 -10.90
C LYS A 218 -10.78 -4.26 -12.23
N THR A 219 -9.51 -4.32 -12.65
CA THR A 219 -9.04 -3.62 -13.85
C THR A 219 -9.72 -4.15 -15.12
N LYS A 220 -10.05 -5.45 -15.17
CA LYS A 220 -10.75 -6.07 -16.30
C LYS A 220 -12.24 -5.75 -16.34
N ARG A 221 -12.88 -5.61 -15.18
CA ARG A 221 -14.34 -5.57 -15.04
C ARG A 221 -14.90 -4.20 -14.68
N THR A 222 -14.05 -3.17 -14.64
CA THR A 222 -14.44 -1.78 -14.40
C THR A 222 -13.72 -0.85 -15.38
N SER A 223 -14.17 0.40 -15.50
CA SER A 223 -13.58 1.40 -16.39
C SER A 223 -13.39 2.72 -15.63
N SER A 224 -12.21 3.34 -15.75
CA SER A 224 -11.86 4.62 -15.10
C SER A 224 -10.80 5.37 -15.92
N GLY A 225 -10.63 6.68 -15.69
CA GLY A 225 -9.61 7.49 -16.36
C GLY A 225 -8.16 7.08 -16.03
N GLY A 226 -7.91 6.54 -14.83
CA GLY A 226 -6.63 5.99 -14.39
C GLY A 226 -6.75 5.00 -13.23
N VAL A 227 -5.84 4.02 -13.16
CA VAL A 227 -5.81 3.01 -12.10
C VAL A 227 -4.52 3.17 -11.28
N GLY A 228 -4.64 3.72 -10.07
CA GLY A 228 -3.52 3.82 -9.13
C GLY A 228 -3.26 2.48 -8.43
N LYS A 229 -2.00 2.00 -8.44
CA LYS A 229 -1.55 0.87 -7.60
C LYS A 229 -1.19 1.41 -6.21
N ALA A 230 -1.99 1.10 -5.20
CA ALA A 230 -1.57 1.31 -3.81
C ALA A 230 -0.98 -0.02 -3.29
N GLU A 231 0.35 -0.13 -3.23
CA GLU A 231 1.04 -1.42 -3.03
C GLU A 231 1.29 -1.76 -1.55
N CYS A 232 0.56 -2.75 -1.03
CA CYS A 232 0.79 -3.35 0.29
C CYS A 232 2.07 -4.21 0.30
N ALA A 233 3.10 -3.80 1.05
CA ALA A 233 4.30 -4.63 1.30
C ALA A 233 4.19 -5.30 2.69
N SER A 234 4.55 -6.59 2.79
CA SER A 234 4.69 -7.36 4.03
C SER A 234 6.00 -8.13 3.98
N GLY A 235 6.82 -8.09 5.03
CA GLY A 235 8.18 -8.65 4.99
C GLY A 235 8.80 -8.82 6.37
N MET A 236 9.97 -9.46 6.42
CA MET A 236 10.76 -9.61 7.66
C MET A 236 11.95 -8.65 7.62
N VAL A 237 11.98 -7.73 8.60
CA VAL A 237 13.05 -6.74 8.92
C VAL A 237 13.04 -5.44 8.09
N ASN A 238 13.54 -4.33 8.67
CA ASN A 238 13.67 -3.00 8.07
C ASN A 238 15.12 -2.75 7.60
N TYR A 239 15.33 -2.15 6.42
CA TYR A 239 16.68 -2.00 5.84
C TYR A 239 17.10 -0.56 5.47
N HIS A 240 16.28 0.46 5.77
CA HIS A 240 16.61 1.84 5.39
C HIS A 240 17.53 2.53 6.41
N GLY A 241 18.58 3.18 5.92
CA GLY A 241 19.51 3.97 6.74
C GLY A 241 20.26 3.14 7.78
N HIS A 242 20.20 3.56 9.04
CA HIS A 242 20.83 2.86 10.17
C HIS A 242 20.39 1.39 10.27
N TRP A 243 19.10 1.11 10.03
CA TRP A 243 18.57 -0.25 10.08
C TRP A 243 19.15 -1.16 9.00
N GLY A 244 19.52 -0.61 7.84
CA GLY A 244 20.27 -1.35 6.82
C GLY A 244 21.67 -1.71 7.31
N PHE A 245 22.35 -0.78 7.96
CA PHE A 245 23.67 -1.06 8.55
C PHE A 245 23.59 -2.18 9.59
N GLU A 246 22.62 -2.14 10.50
CA GLU A 246 22.43 -3.20 11.51
C GLU A 246 22.03 -4.53 10.88
N THR A 247 21.08 -4.54 9.93
CA THR A 247 20.60 -5.76 9.26
C THR A 247 21.73 -6.53 8.59
N PHE A 248 22.70 -5.83 8.02
CA PHE A 248 23.84 -6.45 7.33
C PHE A 248 25.11 -6.50 8.19
N SER A 249 25.00 -6.41 9.51
CA SER A 249 26.15 -6.47 10.43
C SER A 249 25.89 -7.45 11.57
N LEU A 250 26.94 -8.11 12.06
CA LEU A 250 26.88 -8.85 13.32
C LEU A 250 27.28 -7.91 14.46
N ILE A 251 26.32 -7.53 15.31
CA ILE A 251 26.59 -6.69 16.48
C ILE A 251 27.05 -7.61 17.61
N LEU A 252 28.35 -7.57 17.92
CA LEU A 252 28.93 -8.33 19.03
C LEU A 252 28.85 -7.49 20.33
N PRO A 253 28.46 -8.10 21.47
CA PRO A 253 28.59 -7.42 22.76
C PRO A 253 30.08 -7.14 23.04
N PRO A 254 30.38 -6.10 23.84
CA PRO A 254 31.75 -5.83 24.22
C PRO A 254 32.35 -7.07 24.93
N PRO A 255 33.64 -7.36 24.70
CA PRO A 255 34.30 -8.46 25.39
C PRO A 255 34.21 -8.25 26.90
N LEU A 256 33.86 -9.32 27.63
CA LEU A 256 33.84 -9.36 29.10
C LEU A 256 35.23 -9.14 29.69
#